data_AF-A0A523RY18-F1
#
_entry.id   AF-A0A523RY18-F1
#
_cell.length_a   1.000
_cell.length_b   1.000
_cell.length_c   1.000
_cell.angle_alpha   90.00
_cell.angle_beta   90.00
_cell.angle_gamma   90.00
#
_symmetry.space_group_name_H-M   'P 1'
#
loop_
_entity.id
_entity.type
_entity.pdbx_description
1 polymer ?
#
loop_
_entity_poly.entity_id
_entity_poly.type
_entity_poly.pdbx_seq_one_letter_code
_entity_poly.pdbx_strand_id
1 'polypeptide(L)' 'MVPGGWAPDRLRRYEATLNFVKKLFEQSKVAAAICHGGWILASANVLKGKRATSFCTIKDDMVNAGVN' A
#
# COMPACT_ATOMS: atom_id res chain seq x y z
N MET A 1 -8.34 5.59 -3.77
CA MET A 1 -8.71 4.30 -3.15
C MET A 1 -8.04 3.18 -3.93
N VAL A 2 -7.44 2.20 -3.24
CA VAL A 2 -6.80 1.02 -3.83
C VAL A 2 -7.61 -0.22 -3.44
N PRO A 3 -8.37 -0.83 -4.36
CA PRO A 3 -9.09 -2.07 -4.08
C PRO A 3 -8.13 -3.27 -3.96
N GLY A 4 -8.64 -4.36 -3.38
CA GLY A 4 -7.91 -5.62 -3.25
C GLY A 4 -8.04 -6.53 -4.47
N GLY A 5 -8.04 -7.84 -4.22
CA GLY A 5 -8.00 -8.87 -5.26
C GLY A 5 -6.60 -9.06 -5.82
N TRP A 6 -6.50 -9.52 -7.07
CA TRP A 6 -5.23 -9.85 -7.71
C TRP A 6 -4.56 -8.66 -8.43
N ALA A 7 -5.29 -7.57 -8.65
CA ALA A 7 -4.76 -6.39 -9.35
C ALA A 7 -3.55 -5.74 -8.62
N PRO A 8 -3.56 -5.58 -7.27
CA PRO A 8 -2.42 -4.98 -6.55
C PRO A 8 -1.09 -5.71 -6.75
N ASP A 9 -1.09 -7.04 -6.90
CA ASP A 9 0.13 -7.82 -7.16
C ASP A 9 0.79 -7.47 -8.51
N ARG A 10 -0.03 -7.21 -9.54
CA ARG A 10 0.48 -6.75 -10.82
C ARG A 10 0.88 -5.29 -10.75
N LEU A 11 0.02 -4.45 -10.18
CA LEU A 11 0.19 -3.00 -10.17
C LEU A 11 1.37 -2.51 -9.33
N ARG A 12 1.73 -3.22 -8.25
CA ARG A 12 2.90 -2.90 -7.40
C ARG A 12 4.25 -2.98 -8.12
N ARG A 13 4.31 -3.61 -9.29
CA ARG A 13 5.53 -3.75 -10.11
C ARG A 13 5.75 -2.59 -11.08
N TYR A 14 4.78 -1.69 -11.22
CA TYR A 14 4.87 -0.55 -12.12
C TYR A 14 5.29 0.71 -11.36
N GLU A 15 6.44 1.27 -11.74
CA GLU A 15 6.98 2.51 -11.15
C GLU A 15 6.00 3.68 -11.22
N ALA A 16 5.23 3.80 -12.31
CA ALA A 16 4.22 4.85 -12.44
C ALA A 16 3.15 4.78 -11.32
N THR A 17 2.72 3.57 -10.95
CA THR A 17 1.78 3.33 -9.85
C THR A 17 2.40 3.74 -8.52
N LEU A 18 3.63 3.31 -8.25
CA LEU A 18 4.31 3.60 -6.99
C LEU A 18 4.56 5.11 -6.84
N ASN A 19 5.01 5.77 -7.90
CA ASN A 19 5.27 7.21 -7.91
C ASN A 19 3.98 8.02 -7.74
N PHE A 20 2.87 7.58 -8.33
CA PHE A 20 1.56 8.20 -8.09
C PHE A 20 1.16 8.12 -6.61
N VAL A 21 1.31 6.95 -5.99
CA VAL A 21 1.00 6.76 -4.57
C VAL A 21 1.92 7.60 -3.68
N LYS A 22 3.23 7.60 -3.92
CA LYS A 22 4.19 8.44 -3.18
C LYS A 22 3.79 9.92 -3.22
N LYS A 23 3.49 10.46 -4.40
CA LYS A 23 3.03 11.85 -4.57
C LYS A 23 1.75 12.17 -3.79
N LEU A 24 0.81 11.23 -3.69
CA LEU A 24 -0.39 11.44 -2.87
C LEU A 24 -0.06 11.59 -1.38
N PHE A 25 0.89 10.79 -0.88
CA PHE A 25 1.35 10.86 0.52
C PHE A 25 2.18 12.12 0.79
N GLU A 26 3.05 12.52 -0.14
CA GLU A 26 3.80 13.79 -0.07
C GLU A 26 2.85 15.00 0.00
N GLN A 27 1.74 14.94 -0.73
CA GLN A 27 0.69 15.97 -0.71
C GLN A 27 -0.25 15.86 0.50
N SER A 28 0.01 14.94 1.44
CA SER A 28 -0.86 14.70 2.61
C SER A 28 -2.32 14.43 2.24
N LYS A 29 -2.57 13.84 1.07
CA LYS A 29 -3.92 13.50 0.62
C LYS A 29 -4.41 12.24 1.32
N VAL A 30 -5.74 12.14 1.45
CA VAL A 30 -6.37 10.94 1.99
C VAL A 30 -6.17 9.77 1.02
N ALA A 31 -5.60 8.67 1.54
CA ALA A 31 -5.45 7.40 0.84
C ALA A 31 -6.18 6.29 1.61
N ALA A 32 -6.86 5.42 0.87
CA ALA A 32 -7.55 4.26 1.41
C ALA A 32 -7.16 3.02 0.61
N ALA A 33 -6.84 1.92 1.28
CA ALA A 33 -6.57 0.62 0.70
C ALA A 33 -7.32 -0.47 1.47
N ILE A 34 -7.81 -1.48 0.76
CA ILE A 34 -8.60 -2.56 1.37
C ILE A 34 -8.13 -3.93 0.87
N CYS A 35 -8.19 -4.94 1.74
CA CYS A 35 -7.82 -6.32 1.45
C CYS A 35 -6.34 -6.40 0.98
N HIS A 36 -6.06 -6.81 -0.26
CA HIS A 36 -4.70 -6.85 -0.84
C HIS A 36 -4.18 -5.51 -1.37
N GLY A 37 -4.99 -4.45 -1.36
CA GLY A 37 -4.56 -3.12 -1.81
C GLY A 37 -3.35 -2.58 -1.04
N GLY A 38 -3.13 -3.07 0.18
CA GLY A 38 -1.97 -2.75 1.02
C GLY A 38 -0.62 -3.05 0.36
N TRP A 39 -0.52 -4.04 -0.54
CA TRP A 39 0.73 -4.36 -1.24
C TRP A 39 1.30 -3.18 -2.04
N ILE A 40 0.44 -2.39 -2.67
CA ILE A 40 0.87 -1.20 -3.41
C ILE A 40 1.44 -0.17 -2.44
N LEU A 41 0.79 0.05 -1.29
CA LEU A 41 1.26 1.00 -0.27
C LEU A 41 2.57 0.54 0.37
N ALA A 42 2.69 -0.76 0.66
CA ALA A 42 3.91 -1.38 1.17
C ALA A 42 5.06 -1.20 0.18
N SER A 43 4.84 -1.51 -1.11
CA SER A 43 5.86 -1.36 -2.16
C SER A 43 6.21 0.09 -2.45
N ALA A 44 5.27 1.02 -2.27
CA ALA A 44 5.53 2.45 -2.35
C ALA A 44 6.34 2.98 -1.15
N ASN A 45 6.57 2.16 -0.11
CA ASN A 45 7.29 2.49 1.12
C ASN A 45 6.69 3.70 1.87
N VAL A 46 5.36 3.78 1.93
CA VAL A 46 4.62 4.91 2.56
C VAL A 46 3.96 4.54 3.89
N LEU A 47 4.19 3.32 4.38
CA LEU A 47 3.49 2.76 5.55
C LEU A 47 4.25 2.87 6.87
N LYS A 48 5.52 3.30 6.86
CA LYS A 48 6.35 3.37 8.07
C LYS A 48 5.69 4.23 9.16
N GLY A 49 5.49 3.63 10.34
CA GLY A 49 4.88 4.28 11.51
C GLY A 49 3.37 4.51 11.38
N LYS A 50 2.71 3.94 10.37
CA LYS A 50 1.26 4.02 10.22
C LYS A 50 0.59 2.86 10.95
N ARG A 51 -0.57 3.12 11.54
CA ARG A 51 -1.48 2.08 12.03
C ARG A 51 -2.44 1.71 10.90
N ALA A 52 -2.42 0.46 10.46
CA ALA A 52 -3.20 -0.01 9.31
C ALA A 52 -3.62 -1.48 9.45
N THR A 53 -4.57 -1.90 8.63
CA THR A 53 -5.02 -3.29 8.52
C THR A 53 -5.05 -3.72 7.05
N SER A 54 -5.13 -5.03 6.82
CA SER A 54 -5.12 -5.63 5.48
C SER A 54 -5.73 -7.03 5.50
N PHE A 55 -5.77 -7.69 4.34
CA PHE A 55 -6.10 -9.11 4.30
C PHE A 55 -5.02 -9.94 5.00
N CYS A 56 -5.44 -10.99 5.72
CA CYS A 56 -4.55 -11.75 6.62
C CYS A 56 -3.31 -12.33 5.92
N THR A 57 -3.40 -12.72 4.64
CA THR A 57 -2.26 -13.32 3.92
C THR A 57 -1.17 -12.31 3.57
N ILE A 58 -1.41 -11.00 3.71
CA ILE A 58 -0.41 -9.96 3.44
C ILE A 58 0.02 -9.23 4.72
N LYS A 59 -0.35 -9.76 5.89
CA LYS A 59 -0.01 -9.17 7.18
C LYS A 59 1.50 -8.97 7.32
N ASP A 60 2.28 -9.98 6.97
CA ASP A 60 3.74 -9.93 7.13
C ASP A 60 4.39 -8.91 6.19
N ASP A 61 3.87 -8.76 4.96
CA ASP A 61 4.28 -7.69 4.06
C ASP A 61 4.05 -6.30 4.68
N MET A 62 2.90 -6.12 5.34
CA MET A 62 2.53 -4.84 5.97
C MET A 62 3.41 -4.56 7.19
N VAL A 63 3.66 -5.55 8.04
CA VAL A 63 4.56 -5.44 9.20
C VAL A 63 5.98 -5.10 8.74
N ASN A 64 6.50 -5.80 7.73
CA ASN A 64 7.82 -5.54 7.17
C ASN A 64 7.92 -4.14 6.53
N ALA A 65 6.81 -3.59 6.04
CA ALA A 65 6.72 -2.21 5.55
C ALA A 65 6.62 -1.16 6.68
N GLY A 66 6.67 -1.57 7.95
CA GLY A 66 6.69 -0.70 9.12
C GLY A 66 5.31 -0.28 9.64
N VAL A 67 4.28 -1.08 9.37
CA VAL A 67 2.96 -0.92 10.00
C VAL A 67 3.00 -1.42 11.44
N ASN A 68 2.38 -0.65 12.33
CA ASN A 68 2.24 -0.96 13.77
C ASN A 68 0.82 -1.40 14.13
#